data_AF-A0A2W4V438-F1
#
_entry.id   AF-A0A2W4V438-F1
#
_cell.length_a   1.000
_cell.length_b   1.000
_cell.length_c   1.000
_cell.angle_alpha   90.00
_cell.angle_beta   90.00
_cell.angle_gamma   90.00
#
_symmetry.space_group_name_H-M   'P 1'
#
loop_
_entity.id
_entity.type
_entity.pdbx_description
1 polymer ?
#
loop_
_entity_poly.entity_id
_entity_poly.type
_entity_poly.pdbx_seq_one_letter_code
_entity_poly.pdbx_strand_id
1 'polypeptide(L)'
;MLGSQESAMDDATPPSTQDVGLNAAIARMDANDGFAVLQYQGREVILMSGARFEAWEDAVDSAAIERSVVNPDLNPISLEDLRKQYSIPASGK
;
A
#
# COMPACT_ATOMS: atom_id res chain seq x y z
N MET A 1 18.79 38.63 -39.35
CA MET A 1 18.51 37.47 -38.49
C MET A 1 19.15 37.76 -37.13
N LEU A 2 18.38 38.18 -36.14
CA LEU A 2 18.85 38.22 -34.75
C LEU A 2 18.31 36.98 -34.06
N GLY A 3 19.20 36.07 -33.69
CA GLY A 3 18.87 34.95 -32.83
C GLY A 3 18.75 35.44 -31.39
N SER A 4 17.54 35.38 -30.83
CA SER A 4 17.34 35.45 -29.39
C SER A 4 17.71 34.09 -28.81
N GLN A 5 18.90 33.97 -28.21
CA GLN A 5 19.15 32.89 -27.26
C GLN A 5 18.52 33.31 -25.94
N GLU A 6 17.29 32.86 -25.73
CA GLU A 6 16.69 32.77 -24.41
C GLU A 6 17.48 31.70 -23.65
N SER A 7 18.44 32.11 -22.82
CA SER A 7 19.05 31.21 -21.84
C SER A 7 17.97 30.90 -20.82
N ALA A 8 17.28 29.78 -21.01
CA ALA A 8 16.55 29.12 -19.94
C ALA A 8 17.59 28.76 -18.87
N MET A 9 17.73 29.66 -17.90
CA MET A 9 18.47 29.43 -16.68
C MET A 9 17.70 28.33 -15.97
N ASP A 10 18.20 27.10 -16.03
CA ASP A 10 17.71 25.97 -15.26
C ASP A 10 17.50 26.45 -13.83
N ASP A 11 16.23 26.47 -13.41
CA ASP A 11 15.81 26.74 -12.03
C ASP A 11 16.31 25.59 -11.15
N ALA A 12 17.61 25.62 -10.86
CA ALA A 12 18.28 24.73 -9.93
C ALA A 12 17.98 25.21 -8.50
N THR A 13 16.69 25.29 -8.16
CA THR A 13 16.29 25.35 -6.76
C THR A 13 16.74 24.02 -6.13
N PRO A 14 17.66 24.03 -5.15
CA PRO A 14 18.10 22.79 -4.51
C PRO A 14 16.88 22.10 -3.89
N PRO A 15 16.77 20.77 -4.01
CA PRO A 15 15.63 20.04 -3.44
C PRO A 15 15.52 20.36 -1.95
N SER A 16 14.30 20.59 -1.48
CA SER A 16 14.08 20.94 -0.08
C SER A 16 14.55 19.78 0.81
N THR A 17 14.92 20.07 2.06
CA THR A 17 15.38 19.04 3.01
C THR A 17 14.31 17.95 3.24
N GLN A 18 13.03 18.27 3.04
CA GLN A 18 11.94 17.29 3.05
C GLN A 18 11.98 16.35 1.84
N ASP A 19 12.26 16.87 0.65
CA ASP A 19 12.38 16.07 -0.59
C ASP A 19 13.58 15.11 -0.53
N VAL A 20 14.69 15.55 0.06
CA VAL A 20 15.88 14.70 0.26
C VAL A 20 15.58 13.54 1.22
N GLY A 21 14.81 13.80 2.29
CA GLY A 21 14.40 12.78 3.25
C GLY A 21 13.44 11.73 2.66
N LEU A 22 12.46 12.17 1.86
CA LEU A 22 11.50 11.28 1.21
C LEU A 22 12.16 10.41 0.13
N ASN A 23 13.06 10.98 -0.67
CA ASN A 23 13.78 10.22 -1.71
C ASN A 23 14.72 9.17 -1.10
N ALA A 24 15.42 9.50 -0.02
CA ALA A 24 16.24 8.54 0.71
C ALA A 24 15.41 7.41 1.34
N ALA A 25 14.21 7.74 1.82
CA ALA A 25 13.25 6.79 2.35
C ALA A 25 12.72 5.81 1.28
N ILE A 26 12.34 6.31 0.11
CA ILE A 26 11.92 5.49 -1.03
C ILE A 26 13.07 4.59 -1.49
N ALA A 27 14.27 5.13 -1.68
CA ALA A 27 15.44 4.34 -2.08
C ALA A 27 15.76 3.22 -1.07
N ARG A 28 15.59 3.49 0.24
CA ARG A 28 15.77 2.49 1.29
C ARG A 28 14.66 1.43 1.28
N MET A 29 13.43 1.80 0.96
CA MET A 29 12.31 0.86 0.81
C MET A 29 12.54 -0.06 -0.40
N ASP A 30 12.93 0.50 -1.55
CA ASP A 30 13.21 -0.27 -2.77
C ASP A 30 14.40 -1.24 -2.56
N ALA A 31 15.45 -0.80 -1.86
CA ALA A 31 16.58 -1.65 -1.52
C ALA A 31 16.26 -2.79 -0.54
N ASN A 32 15.14 -2.70 0.17
CA ASN A 32 14.69 -3.68 1.17
C ASN A 32 13.38 -4.36 0.74
N ASP A 33 13.25 -4.64 -0.57
CA ASP A 33 12.14 -5.40 -1.14
C ASP A 33 10.76 -4.77 -0.84
N GLY A 34 10.70 -3.45 -0.96
CA GLY A 34 9.47 -2.70 -0.75
C GLY A 34 9.10 -2.52 0.72
N PHE A 35 10.04 -2.56 1.66
CA PHE A 35 9.79 -2.33 3.08
C PHE A 35 10.87 -1.48 3.75
N ALA A 36 10.48 -0.46 4.51
CA ALA A 36 11.41 0.28 5.36
C ALA A 36 10.76 0.77 6.65
N VAL A 37 11.57 0.88 7.70
CA VAL A 37 11.19 1.50 8.97
C VAL A 37 12.00 2.77 9.16
N LEU A 38 11.32 3.87 9.47
CA LEU A 38 11.92 5.18 9.68
C LEU A 38 11.52 5.74 11.04
N GLN A 39 12.41 6.54 11.63
CA GLN A 39 12.11 7.33 12.81
C GLN A 39 11.90 8.78 12.37
N TYR A 40 10.67 9.29 12.52
CA TYR A 40 10.30 10.64 12.15
C TYR A 40 9.59 11.34 13.32
N GLN A 41 10.17 12.44 13.80
CA GLN A 41 9.62 13.22 14.93
C GLN A 41 9.35 12.38 16.19
N GLY A 42 10.21 11.39 16.47
CA GLY A 42 10.05 10.49 17.62
C GLY A 42 8.97 9.42 17.44
N ARG A 43 8.45 9.23 16.23
CA ARG A 43 7.52 8.16 15.86
C ARG A 43 8.16 7.23 14.86
N GLU A 44 7.84 5.95 15.00
CA GLU A 44 8.15 4.97 14.00
C GLU A 44 7.14 5.07 12.85
N VAL A 45 7.65 5.16 11.62
CA VAL A 45 6.88 5.16 10.39
C VAL A 45 7.31 3.96 9.56
N ILE A 46 6.35 3.13 9.20
CA ILE A 46 6.55 1.98 8.32
C ILE A 46 6.19 2.43 6.91
N LEU A 47 7.12 2.23 5.98
CA LEU A 47 6.92 2.39 4.55
C LEU A 47 6.86 1.02 3.90
N MET A 48 5.90 0.85 3.01
CA MET A 48 5.70 -0.38 2.27
C MET A 48 5.33 -0.04 0.83
N SER A 49 5.89 -0.76 -0.13
CA SER A 49 5.47 -0.65 -1.53
C SER A 49 4.07 -1.24 -1.70
N GLY A 50 3.33 -0.79 -2.72
CA GLY A 50 1.99 -1.33 -3.00
C GLY A 50 2.00 -2.85 -3.20
N ALA A 51 2.93 -3.38 -3.98
CA ALA A 51 3.07 -4.82 -4.22
C ALA A 51 3.38 -5.60 -2.92
N ARG A 52 4.17 -5.02 -2.02
CA ARG A 52 4.49 -5.65 -0.73
C ARG A 52 3.29 -5.64 0.21
N PHE A 53 2.47 -4.58 0.14
CA PHE A 53 1.21 -4.49 0.87
C PHE A 53 0.20 -5.53 0.38
N GLU A 54 -0.01 -5.66 -0.93
CA GLU A 54 -0.88 -6.69 -1.51
C GLU A 54 -0.44 -8.11 -1.11
N ALA A 55 0.86 -8.41 -1.17
CA ALA A 55 1.38 -9.71 -0.74
C ALA A 55 1.17 -9.97 0.76
N TRP A 56 1.16 -8.93 1.59
CA TRP A 56 0.84 -9.05 3.00
C TRP A 56 -0.65 -9.30 3.22
N GLU A 57 -1.53 -8.62 2.48
CA GLU A 57 -2.99 -8.87 2.52
C GLU A 57 -3.30 -10.34 2.15
N ASP A 58 -2.72 -10.84 1.06
CA ASP A 58 -2.87 -12.24 0.63
C ASP A 58 -2.41 -13.22 1.72
N ALA A 59 -1.32 -12.91 2.42
CA ALA A 59 -0.79 -13.75 3.50
C ALA A 59 -1.70 -13.74 4.73
N VAL A 60 -2.29 -12.59 5.08
CA VAL A 60 -3.25 -12.47 6.18
C VAL A 60 -4.53 -13.24 5.87
N ASP A 61 -5.04 -13.12 4.64
CA ASP A 61 -6.23 -13.84 4.19
C ASP A 61 -6.00 -15.36 4.19
N SER A 62 -4.86 -15.80 3.66
CA SER A 62 -4.47 -17.21 3.67
C SER A 62 -4.39 -17.77 5.10
N ALA A 63 -3.78 -17.02 6.02
CA ALA A 63 -3.69 -17.42 7.42
C ALA A 63 -5.07 -17.50 8.11
N ALA A 64 -6.00 -16.59 7.75
CA ALA A 64 -7.37 -16.63 8.26
C ALA A 64 -8.12 -17.88 7.76
N ILE A 65 -7.96 -18.23 6.48
CA ILE A 65 -8.53 -19.45 5.89
C ILE A 65 -7.94 -20.69 6.57
N GLU A 66 -6.62 -20.80 6.69
CA GLU A 66 -5.97 -21.93 7.37
C GLU A 66 -6.47 -22.09 8.81
N ARG A 67 -6.60 -20.98 9.54
CA ARG A 67 -7.17 -21.00 10.90
C ARG A 67 -8.59 -21.55 10.92
N SER A 68 -9.41 -21.19 9.95
CA SER A 68 -10.79 -21.72 9.83
C SER A 68 -10.84 -23.22 9.47
N VAL A 69 -9.80 -23.76 8.80
CA VAL A 69 -9.70 -25.20 8.54
C VAL A 69 -9.37 -25.96 9.83
N VAL A 70 -8.45 -25.41 10.63
CA VAL A 70 -8.01 -26.02 11.90
C VAL A 70 -9.07 -25.88 12.99
N ASN A 71 -9.76 -24.75 13.04
CA ASN A 71 -10.82 -24.46 13.99
C ASN A 71 -12.08 -24.00 13.24
N PRO A 72 -12.85 -24.94 12.65
CA PRO A 72 -14.02 -24.61 11.86
C PRO A 72 -15.12 -24.02 12.73
N ASP A 73 -15.81 -23.02 12.16
CA ASP A 73 -17.06 -22.56 12.73
C ASP A 73 -18.08 -23.71 12.71
N LEU A 74 -18.62 -24.03 13.88
CA LEU A 74 -19.60 -25.10 14.04
C LEU A 74 -20.99 -24.69 13.54
N ASN A 75 -21.23 -23.39 13.32
CA ASN A 75 -22.49 -22.84 12.84
C ASN A 75 -22.25 -21.85 11.68
N PRO A 76 -21.69 -22.29 10.54
CA PRO A 76 -21.36 -21.40 9.45
C PRO A 76 -22.64 -20.78 8.86
N ILE A 77 -22.63 -19.47 8.64
CA ILE A 77 -23.72 -18.79 7.93
C ILE A 77 -23.62 -19.09 6.43
N SER A 78 -24.75 -19.42 5.80
CA SER A 78 -24.77 -19.65 4.36
C SER A 78 -24.70 -18.33 3.58
N LEU A 79 -24.21 -18.38 2.34
CA LEU A 79 -24.22 -17.21 1.44
C LEU A 79 -25.65 -16.69 1.20
N GLU A 80 -26.65 -17.58 1.19
CA GLU A 80 -28.05 -17.21 1.02
C GLU A 80 -28.61 -16.50 2.25
N ASP A 81 -28.19 -16.89 3.46
CA ASP A 81 -28.59 -16.23 4.69
C ASP A 81 -27.89 -14.87 4.85
N LEU A 82 -26.61 -14.76 4.48
CA LEU A 82 -25.92 -13.47 4.37
C LEU A 82 -26.62 -12.55 3.38
N ARG A 83 -26.97 -13.06 2.19
CA ARG A 83 -27.71 -12.31 1.18
C ARG A 83 -29.01 -11.73 1.74
N LYS A 84 -29.80 -12.55 2.46
CA LYS A 84 -31.03 -12.09 3.12
C LYS A 84 -30.75 -11.07 4.23
N GLN A 85 -29.76 -11.33 5.08
CA GLN A 85 -29.38 -10.45 6.20
C GLN A 85 -29.02 -9.03 5.72
N TYR A 86 -28.29 -8.93 4.61
CA TYR A 86 -27.87 -7.65 4.03
C TYR A 86 -28.82 -7.13 2.95
N SER A 87 -29.99 -7.77 2.77
CA SER A 87 -30.99 -7.39 1.75
C SER A 87 -30.41 -7.28 0.33
N ILE A 88 -29.42 -8.12 0.02
CA ILE A 88 -28.81 -8.18 -1.31
C ILE A 88 -29.82 -8.91 -2.23
N PRO A 89 -30.21 -8.33 -3.37
CA PRO A 89 -31.07 -9.01 -4.32
C PRO A 89 -30.47 -10.35 -4.76
N ALA A 90 -31.31 -11.36 -4.99
CA ALA A 90 -30.83 -12.57 -5.66
C ALA A 90 -30.31 -12.16 -7.03
N SER A 91 -29.14 -12.69 -7.44
CA SER A 91 -28.66 -12.48 -8.80
C SER A 91 -29.75 -12.95 -9.76
N GLY A 92 -30.37 -11.99 -10.46
CA GLY A 92 -31.37 -12.27 -11.48
C GLY A 92 -30.74 -13.13 -12.57
N LYS A 93 -31.48 -14.14 -13.04
CA LYS A 93 -31.16 -14.79 -14.31
C LYS A 93 -31.43 -13.85 -15.47
#